data_AF-A0A538B4E7-F1
#
_entry.id   AF-A0A538B4E7-F1
#
_cell.length_a   1.000
_cell.length_b   1.000
_cell.length_c   1.000
_cell.angle_alpha   90.00
_cell.angle_beta   90.00
_cell.angle_gamma   90.00
#
_symmetry.space_group_name_H-M   'P 1'
#
loop_
_entity.id
_entity.type
_entity.pdbx_description
1 polymer ?
#
loop_
_entity_poly.entity_id
_entity_poly.type
_entity_poly.pdbx_seq_one_letter_code
_entity_poly.pdbx_strand_id
1 'polypeptide(L)'
;MPQTEAYSIKYWLRSVRIGLLVTMLVIGVLVLLPFVPHRVHIDTPPYLLILAAGSVGGLGVALLPWERLFQRGMGLYFLYAWSAGDILLVSLGIAATGGGRSELFVVYGLTTVFFGASYPLIGQVALLLFTFACYVVALAATGWDIDAAGLLARLASLAILVVLTSFLSRELTCPPLPTRPAA
;
A
#
# COMPACT_ATOMS: atom_id res chain seq x y z
N MET A 1 -24.34 -20.31 9.72
CA MET A 1 -23.26 -19.56 9.04
C MET A 1 -22.40 -18.66 9.98
N PRO A 2 -22.05 -19.02 11.25
CA PRO A 2 -21.20 -18.15 12.09
C PRO A 2 -19.68 -18.42 11.98
N GLN A 3 -19.23 -19.56 11.45
CA GLN A 3 -17.80 -19.89 11.42
C GLN A 3 -17.02 -19.13 10.33
N THR A 4 -17.60 -18.91 9.14
CA THR A 4 -16.95 -18.21 8.02
C THR A 4 -16.69 -16.73 8.30
N GLU A 5 -17.57 -16.05 9.05
CA GLU A 5 -17.36 -14.64 9.44
C GLU A 5 -16.23 -14.48 10.46
N ALA A 6 -16.14 -15.37 11.44
CA ALA A 6 -15.11 -15.32 12.48
C ALA A 6 -13.69 -15.52 11.92
N TYR A 7 -13.52 -16.38 10.91
CA TYR A 7 -12.23 -16.55 10.22
C TYR A 7 -11.84 -15.30 9.40
N SER A 8 -12.82 -14.63 8.79
CA SER A 8 -12.59 -13.39 8.04
C SER A 8 -12.09 -12.27 8.95
N ILE A 9 -12.73 -12.02 10.10
CA ILE A 9 -12.33 -10.92 11.01
C ILE A 9 -10.89 -11.11 11.54
N LYS A 10 -10.51 -12.34 11.89
CA LYS A 10 -9.13 -12.64 12.34
C LYS A 10 -8.11 -12.37 11.24
N TYR A 11 -8.44 -12.71 9.99
CA TYR A 11 -7.60 -12.40 8.83
C TYR A 11 -7.41 -10.89 8.67
N TRP A 12 -8.50 -10.11 8.68
CA TRP A 12 -8.45 -8.65 8.55
C TRP A 12 -7.64 -7.98 9.66
N LEU A 13 -7.81 -8.40 10.92
CA LEU A 13 -7.01 -7.89 12.04
C LEU A 13 -5.51 -8.22 11.88
N ARG A 14 -5.18 -9.40 11.35
CA ARG A 14 -3.79 -9.76 11.05
C ARG A 14 -3.23 -8.89 9.93
N SER A 15 -4.01 -8.64 8.88
CA SER A 15 -3.63 -7.71 7.81
C SER A 15 -3.38 -6.30 8.35
N VAL A 16 -4.24 -5.76 9.22
CA VAL A 16 -4.02 -4.45 9.86
C VAL A 16 -2.68 -4.43 10.62
N ARG A 17 -2.40 -5.47 11.42
CA ARG A 17 -1.15 -5.54 12.18
C ARG A 17 0.08 -5.60 11.28
N ILE A 18 0.03 -6.37 10.20
CA ILE A 18 1.12 -6.43 9.22
C ILE A 18 1.27 -5.09 8.50
N GLY A 19 0.16 -4.45 8.12
CA GLY A 19 0.13 -3.11 7.53
C GLY A 19 0.84 -2.10 8.42
N LEU A 20 0.48 -2.04 9.71
CA LEU A 20 1.12 -1.15 10.69
C LEU A 20 2.63 -1.42 10.82
N LEU A 21 3.04 -2.69 10.87
CA LEU A 21 4.45 -3.06 10.90
C LEU A 21 5.19 -2.56 9.65
N VAL A 22 4.61 -2.77 8.47
CA VAL A 22 5.19 -2.29 7.21
C VAL A 22 5.26 -0.77 7.18
N THR A 23 4.21 -0.06 7.61
CA THR A 23 4.22 1.41 7.72
C THR A 23 5.33 1.89 8.66
N MET A 24 5.51 1.25 9.82
CA MET A 24 6.60 1.58 10.75
C MET A 24 7.98 1.33 10.14
N LEU A 25 8.17 0.23 9.41
CA LEU A 25 9.41 -0.06 8.70
C LEU A 25 9.69 0.97 7.60
N VAL A 26 8.69 1.32 6.80
CA VAL A 26 8.80 2.35 5.76
C VAL A 26 9.19 3.68 6.39
N ILE A 27 8.48 4.12 7.43
CA ILE A 27 8.82 5.36 8.15
C ILE A 27 10.25 5.28 8.70
N GLY A 28 10.65 4.18 9.31
CA GLY A 28 12.01 4.00 9.82
C GLY A 28 13.08 4.11 8.73
N VAL A 29 12.87 3.47 7.58
CA VAL A 29 13.77 3.57 6.42
C VAL A 29 13.82 5.01 5.90
N LEU A 30 12.68 5.69 5.81
CA LEU A 30 12.63 7.08 5.39
C LEU A 30 13.37 7.98 6.38
N VAL A 31 13.19 7.82 7.69
CA VAL A 31 13.97 8.58 8.70
C VAL A 31 15.48 8.40 8.51
N LEU A 32 15.92 7.20 8.15
CA LEU A 32 17.34 6.90 7.95
C LEU A 32 17.90 7.42 6.61
N LEU A 33 17.03 7.66 5.62
CA LEU A 33 17.43 8.00 4.26
C LEU A 33 18.27 9.29 4.18
N PRO A 34 17.94 10.41 4.84
CA PRO A 34 18.80 11.61 4.83
C PRO A 34 20.23 11.40 5.35
N PHE A 35 20.47 10.36 6.16
CA PHE A 35 21.78 10.08 6.75
C PHE A 35 22.69 9.23 5.87
N VAL A 36 22.15 8.60 4.82
CA VAL A 36 22.94 7.82 3.87
C VAL A 36 23.45 8.74 2.76
N PRO A 37 24.64 8.50 2.17
CA PRO A 37 25.13 9.32 1.07
C PRO A 37 24.22 9.24 -0.16
N HIS A 38 23.61 10.37 -0.54
CA HIS A 38 22.70 10.45 -1.68
C HIS A 38 23.16 11.51 -2.68
N ARG A 39 22.93 11.26 -3.97
CA ARG A 39 23.27 12.19 -5.07
C ARG A 39 22.13 13.14 -5.44
N VAL A 40 20.94 12.96 -4.86
CA VAL A 40 19.73 13.75 -5.17
C VAL A 40 19.49 14.73 -4.04
N HIS A 41 19.25 16.01 -4.38
CA HIS A 41 18.84 17.01 -3.40
C HIS A 41 17.43 16.67 -2.90
N ILE A 42 17.31 16.37 -1.62
CA ILE A 42 16.02 16.19 -0.96
C ILE A 42 15.65 17.52 -0.34
N ASP A 43 14.56 18.13 -0.80
CA ASP A 43 14.01 19.31 -0.15
C ASP A 43 13.53 18.90 1.25
N THR A 44 14.31 19.31 2.25
CA THR A 44 14.16 18.85 3.64
C THR A 44 12.80 19.24 4.25
N PRO A 45 12.26 20.47 4.04
CA PRO A 45 10.98 20.85 4.64
C PRO A 45 9.78 20.00 4.19
N PRO A 46 9.48 19.82 2.89
CA PRO A 46 8.35 18.99 2.48
C PRO A 46 8.59 17.52 2.83
N TYR A 47 9.83 17.04 2.75
CA TYR A 47 10.19 15.68 3.17
C TYR A 47 9.83 15.41 4.64
N LEU A 48 10.21 16.30 5.55
CA LEU A 48 9.88 16.19 6.98
C LEU A 48 8.37 16.28 7.23
N LEU A 49 7.65 17.10 6.47
CA LEU A 49 6.19 17.23 6.60
C LEU A 49 5.49 15.92 6.22
N ILE A 50 5.92 15.28 5.13
CA ILE A 50 5.40 13.98 4.70
C ILE A 50 5.71 12.90 5.74
N LEU A 51 6.92 12.91 6.30
CA LEU A 51 7.33 11.97 7.33
C LEU A 51 6.53 12.15 8.63
N ALA A 52 6.29 13.40 9.03
CA ALA A 52 5.44 13.74 10.17
C ALA A 52 3.98 13.33 9.92
N ALA A 53 3.43 13.63 8.75
CA ALA A 53 2.07 13.26 8.36
C ALA A 53 1.90 11.73 8.33
N GLY A 54 2.86 10.98 7.79
CA GLY A 54 2.85 9.52 7.80
C GLY A 54 2.95 8.93 9.21
N SER A 55 3.77 9.53 10.07
CA SER A 55 3.90 9.12 11.47
C SER A 55 2.61 9.36 12.26
N VAL A 56 2.00 10.54 12.10
CA VAL A 56 0.72 10.88 12.74
C VAL A 56 -0.42 10.01 12.19
N GLY A 57 -0.46 9.79 10.88
CA GLY A 57 -1.43 8.92 10.23
C GLY A 57 -1.32 7.48 10.72
N GLY A 58 -0.11 6.91 10.72
CA GLY A 58 0.16 5.56 11.21
C GLY A 58 -0.18 5.39 12.69
N LEU A 59 0.12 6.38 13.53
CA LEU A 59 -0.25 6.37 14.95
C LEU A 59 -1.77 6.45 15.13
N GLY A 60 -2.45 7.33 14.38
CA GLY A 60 -3.92 7.44 14.42
C GLY A 60 -4.60 6.12 14.03
N VAL A 61 -4.08 5.47 12.99
CA VAL A 61 -4.53 4.14 12.55
C VAL A 61 -4.26 3.08 13.63
N ALA A 62 -3.10 3.09 14.28
CA ALA A 62 -2.77 2.14 15.33
C ALA A 62 -3.70 2.24 16.55
N LEU A 63 -4.22 3.44 16.84
CA LEU A 63 -5.12 3.71 17.97
C LEU A 63 -6.59 3.39 17.68
N LEU A 64 -6.97 3.12 16.42
CA LEU A 64 -8.35 2.81 16.07
C LEU A 64 -8.79 1.46 16.68
N PRO A 65 -10.04 1.35 17.19
CA PRO A 65 -10.57 0.12 17.76
C PRO A 65 -11.01 -0.85 16.65
N TRP A 66 -10.04 -1.39 15.90
CA TRP A 66 -10.25 -2.22 14.71
C TRP A 66 -11.23 -3.37 14.94
N GLU A 67 -11.13 -4.06 16.08
CA GLU A 67 -12.03 -5.17 16.40
C GLU A 67 -13.50 -4.74 16.43
N ARG A 68 -13.80 -3.60 17.07
CA ARG A 68 -15.15 -3.03 17.11
C ARG A 68 -15.60 -2.51 15.74
N LEU A 69 -14.68 -1.96 14.95
CA LEU A 69 -14.97 -1.47 13.60
C LEU A 69 -15.32 -2.62 12.64
N PHE A 70 -14.60 -3.74 12.71
CA PHE A 70 -14.91 -4.93 11.92
C PHE A 70 -16.22 -5.59 12.37
N GLN A 71 -16.49 -5.67 13.67
CA GLN A 71 -17.78 -6.17 14.18
C GLN A 71 -18.98 -5.34 13.71
N ARG A 72 -18.80 -4.02 13.52
CA ARG A 72 -19.83 -3.11 12.99
C ARG A 72 -19.88 -3.05 11.46
N GLY A 73 -19.05 -3.81 10.74
CA GLY A 73 -18.98 -3.80 9.27
C GLY A 73 -18.28 -2.57 8.67
N MET A 74 -17.78 -1.63 9.48
CA MET A 74 -17.11 -0.41 9.01
C MET A 74 -15.60 -0.57 8.78
N GLY A 75 -15.00 -1.65 9.28
CA GLY A 75 -13.54 -1.85 9.23
C GLY A 75 -12.96 -1.85 7.81
N LEU A 76 -13.70 -2.36 6.82
CA LEU A 76 -13.31 -2.33 5.41
C LEU A 76 -13.25 -0.90 4.85
N TYR A 77 -14.22 -0.05 5.17
CA TYR A 77 -14.21 1.36 4.71
C TYR A 77 -13.02 2.14 5.29
N PHE A 78 -12.72 1.94 6.58
CA PHE A 78 -11.55 2.55 7.21
C PHE A 78 -10.24 2.03 6.60
N LEU A 79 -10.16 0.75 6.25
CA LEU A 79 -9.03 0.17 5.53
C LEU A 79 -8.86 0.81 4.13
N TYR A 80 -9.94 1.03 3.37
CA TYR A 80 -9.85 1.73 2.09
C TYR A 80 -9.42 3.18 2.26
N ALA A 81 -9.99 3.89 3.25
CA ALA A 81 -9.63 5.28 3.53
C ALA A 81 -8.16 5.40 3.93
N TRP A 82 -7.65 4.48 4.74
CA TRP A 82 -6.24 4.44 5.12
C TRP A 82 -5.34 4.18 3.91
N SER A 83 -5.61 3.16 3.08
CA SER A 83 -4.83 2.92 1.87
C SER A 83 -4.86 4.09 0.89
N ALA A 84 -6.00 4.74 0.71
CA ALA A 84 -6.10 5.93 -0.12
C ALA A 84 -5.26 7.09 0.46
N GLY A 85 -5.28 7.27 1.78
CA GLY A 85 -4.43 8.24 2.48
C GLY A 85 -2.94 7.96 2.28
N ASP A 86 -2.51 6.71 2.43
CA ASP A 86 -1.12 6.30 2.19
C ASP A 86 -0.69 6.56 0.74
N ILE A 87 -1.54 6.21 -0.24
CA ILE A 87 -1.29 6.48 -1.66
C ILE A 87 -1.11 7.97 -1.91
N LEU A 88 -1.99 8.82 -1.37
CA LEU A 88 -1.90 10.27 -1.50
C LEU A 88 -0.62 10.82 -0.85
N LEU A 89 -0.29 10.33 0.34
CA LEU A 89 0.91 10.75 1.05
C LEU A 89 2.18 10.38 0.27
N VAL A 90 2.25 9.17 -0.28
CA VAL A 90 3.35 8.74 -1.16
C VAL A 90 3.40 9.57 -2.44
N SER A 91 2.25 9.93 -3.03
CA SER A 91 2.17 10.80 -4.20
C SER A 91 2.78 12.17 -3.95
N LEU A 92 2.42 12.78 -2.82
CA LEU A 92 2.96 14.06 -2.36
C LEU A 92 4.47 13.92 -2.09
N GLY A 93 4.89 12.80 -1.50
CA GLY A 93 6.29 12.42 -1.33
C GLY A 93 7.06 12.44 -2.64
N ILE A 94 6.55 11.75 -3.65
CA ILE A 94 7.15 11.70 -4.99
C ILE A 94 7.23 13.10 -5.58
N ALA A 95 6.15 13.88 -5.51
CA ALA A 95 6.14 15.24 -6.03
C ALA A 95 7.19 16.14 -5.34
N ALA A 96 7.36 16.00 -4.03
CA ALA A 96 8.32 16.77 -3.23
C ALA A 96 9.79 16.35 -3.39
N THR A 97 10.06 15.15 -3.90
CA THR A 97 11.43 14.57 -3.94
C THR A 97 11.99 14.43 -5.35
N GLY A 98 11.40 15.12 -6.33
CA GLY A 98 11.89 15.15 -7.72
C GLY A 98 11.09 14.28 -8.69
N GLY A 99 9.81 14.01 -8.39
CA GLY A 99 8.84 13.48 -9.35
C GLY A 99 9.26 12.15 -9.96
N GLY A 100 9.44 12.15 -11.29
CA GLY A 100 9.82 10.96 -12.06
C GLY A 100 11.12 10.29 -11.59
N ARG A 101 12.03 11.04 -10.96
CA ARG A 101 13.30 10.53 -10.44
C ARG A 101 13.24 10.05 -9.00
N SER A 102 12.09 10.17 -8.34
CA SER A 102 11.94 9.79 -6.93
C SER A 102 11.96 8.26 -6.74
N GLU A 103 12.85 7.81 -5.85
CA GLU A 103 12.90 6.41 -5.39
C GLU A 103 11.70 6.04 -4.50
N LEU A 104 10.91 7.02 -4.05
CA LEU A 104 9.68 6.78 -3.29
C LEU A 104 8.63 6.00 -4.09
N PHE A 105 8.79 5.90 -5.41
CA PHE A 105 7.99 5.00 -6.24
C PHE A 105 7.99 3.55 -5.70
N VAL A 106 9.09 3.08 -5.10
CA VAL A 106 9.17 1.73 -4.50
C VAL A 106 8.12 1.55 -3.39
N VAL A 107 7.76 2.62 -2.68
CA VAL A 107 6.73 2.59 -1.63
C VAL A 107 5.36 2.27 -2.22
N TYR A 108 5.05 2.67 -3.46
CA TYR A 108 3.85 2.20 -4.15
C TYR A 108 3.86 0.70 -4.37
N GLY A 109 5.02 0.10 -4.64
CA GLY A 109 5.14 -1.35 -4.74
C GLY A 109 4.70 -2.04 -3.44
N LEU A 110 5.12 -1.50 -2.30
CA LEU A 110 4.74 -2.03 -0.98
C LEU A 110 3.24 -1.89 -0.69
N THR A 111 2.65 -0.71 -0.95
CA THR A 111 1.19 -0.52 -0.79
C THR A 111 0.40 -1.44 -1.72
N THR A 112 0.92 -1.66 -2.93
CA THR A 112 0.35 -2.55 -3.94
C THR A 112 0.33 -4.01 -3.50
N VAL A 113 1.44 -4.48 -2.93
CA VAL A 113 1.52 -5.82 -2.33
C VAL A 113 0.53 -5.94 -1.18
N PHE A 114 0.43 -4.91 -0.33
CA PHE A 114 -0.48 -4.92 0.81
C PHE A 114 -1.94 -5.05 0.36
N PHE A 115 -2.40 -4.21 -0.57
CA PHE A 115 -3.79 -4.27 -0.99
C PHE A 115 -4.09 -5.49 -1.87
N GLY A 116 -3.13 -5.94 -2.69
CA GLY A 116 -3.24 -7.16 -3.51
C GLY A 116 -3.38 -8.43 -2.67
N ALA A 117 -2.72 -8.49 -1.50
CA ALA A 117 -2.87 -9.59 -0.57
C ALA A 117 -4.17 -9.50 0.26
N SER A 118 -4.57 -8.29 0.66
CA SER A 118 -5.57 -8.12 1.73
C SER A 118 -6.99 -7.83 1.23
N TYR A 119 -7.19 -7.24 0.06
CA TYR A 119 -8.49 -6.68 -0.37
C TYR A 119 -9.20 -7.59 -1.38
N PRO A 120 -10.54 -7.51 -1.53
CA PRO A 120 -11.24 -8.18 -2.63
C PRO A 120 -10.84 -7.59 -3.99
N LEU A 121 -11.00 -8.37 -5.08
CA LEU A 121 -10.57 -7.99 -6.44
C LEU A 121 -11.02 -6.59 -6.87
N ILE A 122 -12.29 -6.26 -6.64
CA ILE A 122 -12.84 -4.96 -7.04
C ILE A 122 -12.11 -3.83 -6.31
N GLY A 123 -11.80 -4.03 -5.02
CA GLY A 123 -11.01 -3.11 -4.22
C GLY A 123 -9.56 -2.99 -4.70
N GLN A 124 -8.94 -4.11 -5.07
CA GLN A 124 -7.57 -4.12 -5.61
C GLN A 124 -7.48 -3.32 -6.91
N VAL A 125 -8.41 -3.55 -7.84
CA VAL A 125 -8.46 -2.80 -9.11
C VAL A 125 -8.72 -1.33 -8.86
N ALA A 126 -9.67 -0.98 -7.98
CA ALA A 126 -9.97 0.40 -7.64
C ALA A 126 -8.75 1.14 -7.05
N LEU A 127 -8.07 0.53 -6.07
CA LEU A 127 -6.87 1.11 -5.44
C LEU A 127 -5.69 1.18 -6.42
N LEU A 128 -5.53 0.21 -7.31
CA LEU A 128 -4.50 0.24 -8.34
C LEU A 128 -4.73 1.39 -9.32
N LEU A 129 -5.95 1.54 -9.83
CA LEU A 129 -6.31 2.66 -10.72
C LEU A 129 -6.16 4.00 -10.02
N PHE A 130 -6.56 4.08 -8.75
CA PHE A 130 -6.34 5.26 -7.92
C PHE A 130 -4.85 5.58 -7.76
N THR A 131 -4.01 4.57 -7.54
CA THR A 131 -2.55 4.71 -7.47
C THR A 131 -1.99 5.23 -8.80
N PHE A 132 -2.45 4.70 -9.94
CA PHE A 132 -2.03 5.16 -11.27
C PHE A 132 -2.40 6.63 -11.49
N ALA A 133 -3.65 7.00 -11.17
CA ALA A 133 -4.10 8.38 -11.30
C ALA A 133 -3.27 9.31 -10.42
N CYS A 134 -3.05 8.96 -9.16
CA CYS A 134 -2.26 9.78 -8.24
C CYS A 134 -0.81 9.93 -8.67
N TYR A 135 -0.18 8.87 -9.18
CA TYR A 135 1.18 8.92 -9.71
C TYR A 135 1.27 9.78 -10.97
N VAL A 136 0.35 9.63 -11.91
CA VAL A 136 0.30 10.47 -13.12
C VAL A 136 0.08 11.93 -12.77
N VAL A 137 -0.81 12.24 -11.82
CA VAL A 137 -1.02 13.60 -11.32
C VAL A 137 0.24 14.17 -10.67
N ALA A 138 0.95 13.39 -9.86
CA ALA A 138 2.21 13.81 -9.26
C ALA A 138 3.27 14.13 -10.34
N LEU A 139 3.41 13.29 -11.36
CA LEU A 139 4.32 13.55 -12.48
C LEU A 139 3.94 14.79 -13.28
N ALA A 140 2.65 14.98 -13.55
CA ALA A 140 2.15 16.14 -14.26
C ALA A 140 2.43 17.44 -13.47
N ALA A 141 2.30 17.39 -12.15
CA ALA A 141 2.59 18.51 -11.26
C ALA A 141 4.09 18.86 -11.18
N THR A 142 4.98 17.89 -11.39
CA THR A 142 6.44 18.11 -11.36
C THR A 142 7.06 18.35 -12.74
N GLY A 143 6.30 18.29 -13.83
CA GLY A 143 6.79 18.60 -15.18
C GLY A 143 7.18 17.41 -16.05
N TRP A 144 6.67 16.20 -15.76
CA TRP A 144 6.89 14.99 -16.57
C TRP A 144 8.37 14.57 -16.73
N ASP A 145 9.10 14.51 -15.62
CA ASP A 145 10.51 14.07 -15.58
C ASP A 145 10.72 12.56 -15.81
N ILE A 146 9.84 11.91 -16.58
CA ILE A 146 9.93 10.50 -16.95
C ILE A 146 9.50 10.31 -18.40
N ASP A 147 10.19 9.43 -19.11
CA ASP A 147 9.85 9.05 -20.46
C ASP A 147 8.66 8.06 -20.48
N ALA A 148 8.05 7.90 -21.66
CA ALA A 148 6.90 6.99 -21.81
C ALA A 148 7.24 5.53 -21.46
N ALA A 149 8.46 5.06 -21.75
CA ALA A 149 8.86 3.70 -21.42
C ALA A 149 9.06 3.53 -19.90
N GLY A 150 9.69 4.50 -19.23
CA GLY A 150 9.79 4.52 -17.76
C GLY A 150 8.44 4.55 -17.06
N LEU A 151 7.49 5.34 -17.57
CA LEU A 151 6.11 5.37 -17.06
C LEU A 151 5.42 4.01 -17.23
N LEU A 152 5.47 3.43 -18.44
CA LEU A 152 4.87 2.13 -18.72
C LEU A 152 5.47 1.04 -17.83
N ALA A 153 6.80 1.00 -17.69
CA ALA A 153 7.49 0.03 -16.85
C ALA A 153 7.04 0.12 -15.38
N ARG A 154 6.92 1.35 -14.86
CA ARG A 154 6.43 1.61 -13.50
C ARG A 154 4.99 1.12 -13.30
N LEU A 155 4.06 1.55 -14.15
CA LEU A 155 2.66 1.13 -14.04
C LEU A 155 2.49 -0.38 -14.21
N ALA A 156 3.20 -0.98 -15.18
CA ALA A 156 3.20 -2.42 -15.40
C ALA A 156 3.75 -3.18 -14.19
N SER A 157 4.83 -2.69 -13.56
CA SER A 157 5.39 -3.34 -12.37
C SER A 157 4.38 -3.40 -11.22
N LEU A 158 3.63 -2.32 -10.97
CA LEU A 158 2.56 -2.31 -9.96
C LEU A 158 1.43 -3.27 -10.33
N ALA A 159 0.97 -3.28 -11.59
CA ALA A 159 -0.05 -4.21 -12.05
C ALA A 159 0.38 -5.68 -11.86
N ILE A 160 1.62 -6.01 -12.21
CA ILE A 160 2.19 -7.35 -12.02
C ILE A 160 2.24 -7.71 -10.54
N LEU A 161 2.67 -6.79 -9.67
CA LEU A 161 2.68 -7.02 -8.22
C LEU A 161 1.27 -7.31 -7.67
N VAL A 162 0.24 -6.58 -8.10
CA VAL A 162 -1.15 -6.91 -7.71
C VAL A 162 -1.52 -8.31 -8.16
N VAL A 163 -1.26 -8.65 -9.42
CA VAL A 163 -1.62 -9.97 -9.97
C VAL A 163 -0.93 -11.09 -9.20
N LEU A 164 0.38 -10.98 -8.98
CA LEU A 164 1.17 -11.99 -8.26
C LEU A 164 0.69 -12.15 -6.82
N THR A 165 0.47 -11.04 -6.10
CA THR A 165 0.06 -11.09 -4.70
C THR A 165 -1.38 -11.57 -4.52
N SER A 166 -2.27 -11.17 -5.42
CA SER A 166 -3.65 -11.64 -5.46
C SER A 166 -3.71 -13.15 -5.74
N PHE A 167 -2.91 -13.64 -6.69
CA PHE A 167 -2.80 -15.06 -6.99
C PHE A 167 -2.27 -15.85 -5.79
N LEU A 168 -1.14 -15.44 -5.20
CA LEU A 168 -0.53 -16.11 -4.04
C LEU A 168 -1.47 -16.14 -2.82
N SER A 169 -2.18 -15.04 -2.55
CA SER A 169 -3.15 -14.95 -1.45
C SER A 169 -4.31 -15.95 -1.63
N ARG A 170 -4.76 -16.15 -2.86
CA ARG A 170 -5.83 -17.09 -3.20
C ARG A 170 -5.41 -18.55 -3.10
N GLU A 171 -4.22 -18.88 -3.58
CA GLU A 171 -3.69 -20.25 -3.47
C GLU A 171 -3.52 -20.67 -2.01
N LEU A 172 -3.06 -19.76 -1.14
CA LEU A 172 -2.90 -20.02 0.30
C LEU A 172 -4.22 -20.17 1.06
N THR A 173 -5.32 -19.65 0.52
CA THR A 173 -6.65 -19.69 1.15
C THR A 173 -7.54 -20.80 0.59
N CYS A 174 -7.15 -21.46 -0.51
CA CYS A 174 -7.88 -22.58 -1.08
C CYS A 174 -7.62 -23.87 -0.26
N PRO A 175 -8.66 -24.57 0.22
CA PRO A 175 -8.48 -25.86 0.90
C PRO A 175 -7.89 -26.90 -0.08
N PRO A 176 -7.00 -27.81 0.37
CA PRO A 176 -6.53 -28.90 -0.48
C PRO A 176 -7.71 -29.76 -0.93
N LEU A 177 -7.71 -30.14 -2.22
CA LEU A 177 -8.74 -31.03 -2.78
C LEU A 177 -8.80 -32.33 -1.97
N PRO A 178 -10.00 -32.86 -1.68
CA PRO A 178 -10.11 -34.14 -0.99
C PRO A 178 -9.40 -35.21 -1.82
N THR A 179 -8.37 -35.81 -1.24
CA THR A 179 -7.69 -36.97 -1.83
C THR A 179 -8.73 -38.05 -2.04
N ARG A 180 -9.03 -38.38 -3.31
CA ARG A 180 -9.89 -39.53 -3.63
C ARG A 180 -9.31 -40.77 -2.92
N PRO A 181 -10.12 -41.53 -2.16
CA PRO A 181 -9.63 -42.79 -1.61
C PRO A 181 -9.21 -43.68 -2.79
N ALA A 182 -8.01 -44.25 -2.68
CA ALA A 182 -7.54 -45.26 -3.61
C ALA A 182 -8.52 -46.43 -3.58
N ALA A 183 -9.12 -46.73 -4.73
CA ALA A 183 -9.94 -47.92 -4.95
C ALA A 183 -9.05 -49.12 -5.22
#